data_AF-A0A812UI62-F1
#
_entry.id   AF-A0A812UI62-F1
#
_cell.length_a   1.000
_cell.length_b   1.000
_cell.length_c   1.000
_cell.angle_alpha   90.00
_cell.angle_beta   90.00
_cell.angle_gamma   90.00
#
_symmetry.space_group_name_H-M   'P 1'
#
loop_
_entity.id
_entity.type
_entity.pdbx_description
1 polymer ?
#
loop_
_entity_poly.entity_id
_entity_poly.type
_entity_poly.pdbx_seq_one_letter_code
_entity_poly.pdbx_strand_id
1 'polypeptide(L)'
;MICAVVALLLCRAGMLPLYIGQRMARFWCSTAGMVGYYLTLLLWHRKKRAFLDIACIHQTDPVLKAEGLISMGAFLKNSESFLVLWDTTYISRLWCMFEMAAFLHNMGLGTHRDKFLVVCPVFVGPAFLLGQLGLNVVVLAFLVFVEIPFFPWAAVFISGLTFPCFTLLTDLMLAHCRSIDTVQNQVRRFAIEDSLCYCCSCGHVDKRTGVEMNCDRKPILHCITAWFGSVEHFETVVRGKVLTALVHQLANNVFSYQRLVYALCPVIWLYMDLMTSAPDWEVVVELSLSACSYYLMVLPSLALLVLRLAYRLRKVAFPGWCCNLLLSTGLVAVGATAFAICFSVSAILAGLSNRHFQSHIPANAAVLAVTTVVALLLWRCLPVDAISTPD
;
A
#
# COMPACT_ATOMS: atom_id res chain seq x y z
N MET A 1 5.30 -17.44 -0.20
CA MET A 1 4.72 -18.31 -1.26
C MET A 1 5.49 -19.61 -1.39
N ILE A 2 6.79 -19.60 -1.73
CA ILE A 2 7.60 -20.83 -1.89
C ILE A 2 7.49 -21.75 -0.66
N CYS A 3 7.67 -21.22 0.55
CA CYS A 3 7.57 -22.01 1.79
C CYS A 3 6.20 -22.68 1.96
N ALA A 4 5.11 -22.00 1.60
CA ALA A 4 3.75 -22.57 1.67
C ALA A 4 3.54 -23.67 0.63
N VAL A 5 4.05 -23.49 -0.59
CA VAL A 5 4.01 -24.52 -1.65
C VAL A 5 4.80 -25.76 -1.25
N VAL A 6 6.00 -25.58 -0.69
CA VAL A 6 6.81 -26.69 -0.17
C VAL A 6 6.07 -27.43 0.95
N ALA A 7 5.46 -26.71 1.90
CA ALA A 7 4.65 -27.32 2.94
C ALA A 7 3.47 -28.14 2.37
N LEU A 8 2.75 -27.62 1.38
CA LEU A 8 1.69 -28.35 0.68
C LEU A 8 2.19 -29.66 0.07
N LEU A 9 3.33 -29.61 -0.64
CA LEU A 9 3.92 -30.80 -1.26
C LEU A 9 4.37 -31.83 -0.22
N LEU A 10 4.99 -31.39 0.88
CA LEU A 10 5.41 -32.27 1.96
C LEU A 10 4.24 -32.92 2.70
N CYS A 11 3.13 -32.19 2.90
CA CYS A 11 1.89 -32.74 3.44
C CYS A 11 1.31 -33.83 2.50
N ARG A 12 1.26 -33.56 1.19
CA ARG A 12 0.76 -34.52 0.19
C ARG A 12 1.65 -35.75 0.04
N ALA A 13 2.96 -35.61 0.25
CA ALA A 13 3.93 -36.71 0.27
C ALA A 13 3.89 -37.53 1.58
N GLY A 14 3.06 -37.14 2.57
CA GLY A 14 2.99 -37.81 3.87
C GLY A 14 4.20 -37.55 4.78
N MET A 15 5.05 -36.58 4.44
CA MET A 15 6.23 -36.21 5.24
C MET A 15 5.87 -35.29 6.41
N LEU A 16 4.82 -34.48 6.25
CA LEU A 16 4.25 -33.68 7.33
C LEU A 16 2.95 -34.31 7.83
N PRO A 17 2.70 -34.30 9.15
CA PRO A 17 1.52 -34.93 9.71
C PRO A 17 0.26 -34.14 9.33
N LEU A 18 -0.68 -34.82 8.68
CA LEU A 18 -2.02 -34.29 8.39
C LEU A 18 -2.94 -34.32 9.62
N TYR A 19 -2.55 -35.06 10.66
CA TYR A 19 -3.29 -35.20 11.91
C TYR A 19 -2.35 -35.02 13.10
N ILE A 20 -2.78 -34.25 14.09
CA ILE A 20 -2.13 -34.14 15.40
C ILE A 20 -3.16 -34.61 16.44
N GLY A 21 -2.95 -35.81 16.97
CA GLY A 21 -3.96 -36.50 17.78
C GLY A 21 -5.20 -36.83 16.94
N GLN A 22 -6.39 -36.45 17.41
CA GLN A 22 -7.65 -36.64 16.67
C GLN A 22 -8.02 -35.46 15.75
N ARG A 23 -7.21 -34.40 15.71
CA ARG A 23 -7.53 -33.18 14.94
C ARG A 23 -6.73 -33.10 13.66
N MET A 24 -7.37 -32.59 12.61
CA MET A 24 -6.72 -32.35 11.32
C MET A 24 -5.80 -31.12 11.41
N ALA A 25 -4.53 -31.27 11.05
CA ALA A 25 -3.51 -30.22 11.12
C ALA A 25 -3.51 -29.33 9.86
N ARG A 26 -4.53 -28.48 9.72
CA ARG A 26 -4.75 -27.58 8.56
C ARG A 26 -3.98 -26.25 8.65
N PHE A 27 -2.73 -26.23 9.08
CA PHE A 27 -2.02 -24.95 9.32
C PHE A 27 -0.59 -24.90 8.79
N TRP A 28 -0.08 -25.98 8.19
CA TRP A 28 1.31 -26.05 7.74
C TRP A 28 1.64 -25.03 6.64
N CYS A 29 0.74 -24.84 5.67
CA CYS A 29 0.95 -23.91 4.56
C CYS A 29 0.90 -22.46 5.04
N SER A 30 -0.09 -22.11 5.87
CA SER A 30 -0.22 -20.77 6.46
C SER A 30 0.95 -20.44 7.38
N THR A 31 1.36 -21.35 8.27
CA THR A 31 2.49 -21.11 9.17
C THR A 31 3.82 -21.03 8.42
N ALA A 32 4.10 -21.95 7.49
CA ALA A 32 5.31 -21.89 6.67
C ALA A 32 5.33 -20.65 5.76
N GLY A 33 4.19 -20.27 5.19
CA GLY A 33 4.00 -19.04 4.42
C GLY A 33 4.30 -17.79 5.24
N MET A 34 3.74 -17.71 6.45
CA MET A 34 3.92 -16.62 7.40
C MET A 34 5.38 -16.50 7.84
N VAL A 35 6.01 -17.58 8.30
CA VAL A 35 7.41 -17.60 8.72
C VAL A 35 8.33 -17.21 7.56
N GLY A 36 8.12 -17.79 6.38
CA GLY A 36 8.89 -17.44 5.18
C GLY A 36 8.74 -15.97 4.79
N TYR A 37 7.54 -15.41 4.90
CA TYR A 37 7.28 -14.00 4.62
C TYR A 37 8.05 -13.07 5.57
N TYR A 38 7.94 -13.29 6.89
CA TYR A 38 8.61 -12.42 7.87
C TYR A 38 10.13 -12.60 7.90
N LEU A 39 10.64 -13.82 7.71
CA LEU A 39 12.08 -14.03 7.56
C LEU A 39 12.62 -13.33 6.32
N THR A 40 11.90 -13.41 5.19
CA THR A 40 12.29 -12.66 3.99
C THR A 40 12.24 -11.17 4.27
N LEU A 41 11.18 -10.65 4.89
CA LEU A 41 11.09 -9.22 5.20
C LEU A 41 12.24 -8.73 6.08
N LEU A 42 12.62 -9.48 7.12
CA LEU A 42 13.63 -9.07 8.11
C LEU A 42 15.07 -9.30 7.63
N LEU A 43 15.32 -10.35 6.86
CA LEU A 43 16.66 -10.78 6.49
C LEU A 43 17.02 -10.45 5.03
N TRP A 44 16.05 -10.08 4.18
CA TRP A 44 16.32 -9.77 2.79
C TRP A 44 16.98 -8.40 2.61
N HIS A 45 18.27 -8.44 2.31
CA HIS A 45 19.05 -7.25 1.99
C HIS A 45 18.89 -6.89 0.51
N ARG A 46 18.23 -5.76 0.22
CA ARG A 46 18.24 -5.22 -1.15
C ARG A 46 19.62 -4.65 -1.47
N LYS A 47 20.21 -5.10 -2.59
CA LYS A 47 21.50 -4.61 -3.12
C LYS A 47 21.39 -3.33 -3.95
N LYS A 48 20.44 -2.44 -3.66
CA LYS A 48 20.30 -1.17 -4.38
C LYS A 48 21.19 -0.11 -3.72
N ARG A 49 21.92 0.67 -4.53
CA ARG A 49 22.64 1.85 -4.05
C ARG A 49 21.62 2.97 -3.84
N ALA A 50 21.66 3.61 -2.68
CA ALA A 50 20.81 4.75 -2.36
C ALA A 50 21.71 5.95 -2.04
N PHE A 51 21.35 7.10 -2.59
CA PHE A 51 21.90 8.37 -2.17
C PHE A 51 20.99 8.92 -1.08
N LEU A 52 21.57 9.27 0.07
CA LEU A 52 20.88 9.89 1.19
C LEU A 52 21.68 11.12 1.59
N ASP A 53 21.07 12.29 1.42
CA ASP A 53 21.68 13.61 1.64
C ASP A 53 22.48 13.70 2.95
N ILE A 54 21.89 13.31 4.09
CA ILE A 54 22.51 13.38 5.41
C ILE A 54 23.72 12.46 5.56
N ALA A 55 23.78 11.37 4.79
CA ALA A 55 24.88 10.41 4.83
C ALA A 55 25.95 10.67 3.75
N CYS A 56 25.56 11.26 2.63
CA CYS A 56 26.43 11.44 1.46
C CYS A 56 27.02 12.85 1.35
N ILE A 57 26.40 13.86 1.99
CA ILE A 57 26.90 15.24 2.03
C ILE A 57 27.53 15.49 3.39
N HIS A 58 28.74 16.05 3.40
CA HIS A 58 29.45 16.37 4.62
C HIS A 58 28.68 17.44 5.41
N GLN A 59 28.23 17.11 6.63
CA GLN A 59 27.35 18.00 7.41
C GLN A 59 28.11 19.05 8.22
N THR A 60 29.40 18.84 8.48
CA THR A 60 30.21 19.67 9.40
C THR A 60 31.22 20.57 8.71
N ASP A 61 31.60 20.29 7.47
CA ASP A 61 32.59 21.07 6.72
C ASP A 61 31.83 21.94 5.72
N PRO A 62 31.87 23.27 5.84
CA PRO A 62 31.08 24.17 5.01
C PRO A 62 31.51 24.14 3.54
N VAL A 63 32.78 23.85 3.23
CA VAL A 63 33.30 23.79 1.86
C VAL A 63 32.80 22.50 1.20
N LEU A 64 32.99 21.35 1.85
CA LEU A 64 32.50 20.07 1.33
C LEU A 64 30.97 20.01 1.26
N LYS A 65 30.27 20.68 2.18
CA LYS A 65 28.81 20.83 2.12
C LYS A 65 28.39 21.62 0.87
N ALA A 66 29.09 22.72 0.56
CA ALA A 66 28.83 23.52 -0.63
C ALA A 66 29.15 22.77 -1.92
N GLU A 67 30.25 22.02 -1.98
CA GLU A 67 30.59 21.15 -3.12
C GLU A 67 29.56 20.03 -3.32
N GLY A 68 29.10 19.41 -2.22
CA GLY A 68 28.04 18.40 -2.24
C GLY A 68 26.71 18.96 -2.75
N LEU A 69 26.38 20.18 -2.32
CA LEU A 69 25.23 20.97 -2.79
C LEU A 69 25.26 21.21 -4.30
N ILE A 70 26.40 21.66 -4.82
CA ILE A 70 26.60 21.89 -6.26
C ILE A 70 26.48 20.56 -7.03
N SER A 71 27.00 19.47 -6.46
CA SER A 71 26.96 18.13 -7.05
C SER A 71 25.58 17.47 -7.04
N MET A 72 24.61 18.00 -6.27
CA MET A 72 23.25 17.45 -6.14
C MET A 72 22.57 17.28 -7.49
N GLY A 73 22.74 18.24 -8.41
CA GLY A 73 22.17 18.16 -9.75
C GLY A 73 22.68 16.95 -10.53
N ALA A 74 23.96 16.60 -10.36
CA ALA A 74 24.56 15.43 -10.98
C ALA A 74 24.01 14.12 -10.39
N PHE A 75 23.82 14.06 -9.06
CA PHE A 75 23.20 12.90 -8.40
C PHE A 75 21.75 12.69 -8.85
N LEU A 76 20.93 13.75 -8.86
CA LEU A 76 19.54 13.67 -9.34
C LEU A 76 19.47 13.31 -10.83
N LYS A 77 20.42 13.79 -11.64
CA LYS A 77 20.52 13.45 -13.06
C LYS A 77 20.92 11.99 -13.28
N ASN A 78 21.82 11.43 -12.48
CA ASN A 78 22.27 10.05 -12.61
C ASN A 78 21.39 9.02 -11.86
N SER A 79 20.44 9.48 -11.04
CA SER A 79 19.53 8.60 -10.30
C SER A 79 18.45 8.00 -11.23
N GLU A 80 18.30 6.68 -11.18
CA GLU A 80 17.23 5.94 -11.88
C GLU A 80 15.86 6.16 -11.23
N SER A 81 15.82 6.39 -9.92
CA SER A 81 14.58 6.53 -9.17
C SER A 81 14.70 7.51 -8.02
N PHE A 82 13.62 8.23 -7.73
CA PHE A 82 13.53 9.12 -6.57
C PHE A 82 12.42 8.64 -5.63
N LEU A 83 12.80 8.25 -4.41
CA LEU A 83 11.87 7.78 -3.38
C LEU A 83 11.57 8.92 -2.40
N VAL A 84 10.31 9.34 -2.36
CA VAL A 84 9.81 10.36 -1.44
C VAL A 84 9.08 9.66 -0.30
N LEU A 85 9.65 9.70 0.90
CA LEU A 85 8.96 9.31 2.13
C LEU A 85 8.10 10.49 2.59
N TRP A 86 6.81 10.40 2.30
CA TRP A 86 5.91 11.53 2.39
C TRP A 86 5.19 11.59 3.74
N ASP A 87 5.13 12.80 4.29
CA ASP A 87 4.27 13.21 5.39
C ASP A 87 3.70 14.61 5.08
N THR A 88 2.80 15.10 5.95
CA THR A 88 2.16 16.41 5.80
C THR A 88 3.12 17.60 5.95
N THR A 89 4.34 17.37 6.44
CA THR A 89 5.39 18.39 6.59
C THR A 89 6.38 18.39 5.42
N TYR A 90 6.27 17.44 4.48
CA TYR A 90 7.18 17.35 3.34
C TYR A 90 7.12 18.61 2.47
N ILE A 91 5.91 19.13 2.25
CA ILE A 91 5.67 20.29 1.38
C ILE A 91 6.17 21.60 1.99
N SER A 92 6.22 21.70 3.33
CA SER A 92 6.74 22.90 3.97
C SER A 92 8.26 22.97 3.93
N ARG A 93 8.99 21.89 3.62
CA ARG A 93 10.45 21.88 3.60
C ARG A 93 11.00 22.32 2.25
N LEU A 94 11.75 23.43 2.21
CA LEU A 94 12.31 23.99 0.97
C LEU A 94 13.17 22.98 0.21
N TRP A 95 14.08 22.32 0.95
CA TRP A 95 15.00 21.33 0.40
C TRP A 95 14.27 20.19 -0.32
N CYS A 96 13.27 19.62 0.35
CA CYS A 96 12.47 18.50 -0.15
C CYS A 96 11.72 18.84 -1.44
N MET A 97 11.16 20.06 -1.52
CA MET A 97 10.46 20.53 -2.71
C MET A 97 11.43 20.85 -3.85
N PHE A 98 12.60 21.42 -3.54
CA PHE A 98 13.66 21.65 -4.51
C PHE A 98 14.14 20.35 -5.17
N GLU A 99 14.48 19.32 -4.39
CA GLU A 99 14.95 18.03 -4.91
C GLU A 99 13.91 17.36 -5.80
N MET A 100 12.65 17.35 -5.37
CA MET A 100 11.56 16.75 -6.14
C MET A 100 11.32 17.51 -7.45
N ALA A 101 11.29 18.85 -7.41
CA ALA A 101 11.15 19.68 -8.59
C ALA A 101 12.33 19.51 -9.55
N ALA A 102 13.56 19.47 -9.03
CA ALA A 102 14.76 19.26 -9.83
C ALA A 102 14.79 17.87 -10.49
N PHE A 103 14.41 16.82 -9.76
CA PHE A 103 14.29 15.47 -10.32
C PHE A 103 13.25 15.44 -11.45
N LEU A 104 12.07 16.03 -11.23
CA LEU A 104 11.01 16.10 -12.25
C LEU A 104 11.40 16.99 -13.44
N HIS A 105 12.16 18.07 -13.23
CA HIS A 105 12.68 18.93 -14.29
C HIS A 105 13.61 18.14 -15.21
N ASN A 106 14.54 17.38 -14.62
CA ASN A 106 15.47 16.51 -15.33
C ASN A 106 14.81 15.32 -16.06
N MET A 107 13.57 14.97 -15.74
CA MET A 107 12.80 13.95 -16.48
C MET A 107 12.11 14.51 -17.75
N GLY A 108 11.95 15.83 -17.86
CA GLY A 108 11.20 16.48 -18.95
C GLY A 108 12.02 16.88 -20.19
N LEU A 109 13.34 16.78 -20.13
CA LEU A 109 14.24 17.09 -21.25
C LEU A 109 14.73 15.77 -21.83
N GLY A 110 14.11 15.35 -22.92
CA GLY A 110 14.08 13.95 -23.40
C GLY A 110 15.44 13.24 -23.43
N THR A 111 15.51 12.07 -22.77
CA THR A 111 16.41 10.95 -23.16
C THR A 111 16.27 9.66 -22.34
N HIS A 112 15.61 9.65 -21.17
CA HIS A 112 15.51 8.42 -20.35
C HIS A 112 14.06 8.08 -19.99
N ARG A 113 13.46 7.13 -20.72
CA ARG A 113 12.10 6.59 -20.48
C ARG A 113 11.97 5.80 -19.16
N ASP A 114 13.06 5.61 -18.42
CA ASP A 114 13.12 4.69 -17.29
C ASP A 114 13.24 5.37 -15.91
N LYS A 115 13.18 6.71 -15.83
CA LYS A 115 13.19 7.39 -14.53
C LYS A 115 11.81 7.36 -13.88
N PHE A 116 11.75 6.92 -12.62
CA PHE A 116 10.48 6.81 -11.88
C PHE A 116 10.52 7.50 -10.52
N LEU A 117 9.52 8.36 -10.29
CA LEU A 117 9.21 8.95 -8.98
C LEU A 117 8.34 7.97 -8.20
N VAL A 118 8.71 7.64 -6.97
CA VAL A 118 7.90 6.85 -6.04
C VAL A 118 7.61 7.70 -4.82
N VAL A 119 6.33 8.00 -4.58
CA VAL A 119 5.89 8.65 -3.34
C VAL A 119 5.27 7.60 -2.43
N CYS A 120 5.82 7.46 -1.23
CA CYS A 120 5.38 6.51 -0.23
C CYS A 120 5.05 7.23 1.08
N PRO A 121 3.77 7.32 1.46
CA PRO A 121 3.41 7.81 2.78
C PRO A 121 4.03 6.98 3.90
N VAL A 122 4.53 7.64 4.94
CA VAL A 122 5.24 6.97 6.05
C VAL A 122 4.39 5.93 6.79
N PHE A 123 3.06 6.09 6.81
CA PHE A 123 2.16 5.14 7.49
C PHE A 123 1.95 3.82 6.71
N VAL A 124 2.26 3.78 5.41
CA VAL A 124 1.96 2.62 4.55
C VAL A 124 2.72 1.38 4.99
N GLY A 125 3.98 1.52 5.40
CA GLY A 125 4.79 0.41 5.91
C GLY A 125 4.13 -0.26 7.13
N PRO A 126 3.94 0.47 8.24
CA PRO A 126 3.22 -0.03 9.41
C PRO A 126 1.83 -0.59 9.10
N ALA A 127 1.04 0.11 8.27
CA ALA A 127 -0.31 -0.36 7.89
C ALA A 127 -0.27 -1.71 7.16
N PHE A 128 0.69 -1.91 6.24
CA PHE A 128 0.87 -3.17 5.53
C PHE A 128 1.30 -4.30 6.47
N LEU A 129 2.24 -4.02 7.38
CA LEU A 129 2.73 -5.01 8.34
C LEU A 129 1.65 -5.46 9.33
N LEU A 130 0.94 -4.50 9.92
CA LEU A 130 -0.13 -4.76 10.87
C LEU A 130 -1.34 -5.40 10.19
N GLY A 131 -1.71 -4.93 9.00
CA GLY A 131 -2.79 -5.53 8.20
C GLY A 131 -2.49 -6.99 7.84
N GLN A 132 -1.27 -7.26 7.38
CA GLN A 132 -0.81 -8.61 7.08
C GLN A 132 -0.80 -9.50 8.32
N LEU A 133 -0.30 -9.00 9.46
CA LEU A 133 -0.31 -9.74 10.73
C LEU A 133 -1.74 -10.06 11.15
N GLY A 134 -2.64 -9.08 11.14
CA GLY A 134 -4.05 -9.26 11.47
C GLY A 134 -4.72 -10.30 10.59
N LEU A 135 -4.48 -10.28 9.28
CA LEU A 135 -5.03 -11.27 8.36
C LEU A 135 -4.51 -12.69 8.64
N ASN A 136 -3.23 -12.85 8.99
CA ASN A 136 -2.70 -14.15 9.41
C ASN A 136 -3.38 -14.66 10.68
N VAL A 137 -3.59 -13.80 11.68
CA VAL A 137 -4.31 -14.18 12.91
C VAL A 137 -5.73 -14.62 12.58
N VAL A 138 -6.42 -13.93 11.68
CA VAL A 138 -7.78 -14.27 11.25
C VAL A 138 -7.82 -15.62 10.53
N VAL A 139 -6.87 -15.88 9.63
CA VAL A 139 -6.75 -17.16 8.92
C VAL A 139 -6.50 -18.30 9.91
N LEU A 140 -5.56 -18.14 10.84
CA LEU A 140 -5.26 -19.15 11.85
C LEU A 140 -6.45 -19.38 12.79
N ALA A 141 -7.14 -18.31 13.21
CA ALA A 141 -8.36 -18.41 13.99
C ALA A 141 -9.44 -19.21 13.23
N PHE A 142 -9.68 -18.89 11.96
CA PHE A 142 -10.62 -19.63 11.12
C PHE A 142 -10.30 -21.13 11.05
N LEU A 143 -9.04 -21.48 10.80
CA LEU A 143 -8.57 -22.86 10.73
C LEU A 143 -8.77 -23.62 12.05
N VAL A 144 -8.58 -22.94 13.20
CA VAL A 144 -8.79 -23.53 14.53
C VAL A 144 -10.27 -23.68 14.84
N PHE A 145 -11.09 -22.67 14.53
CA PHE A 145 -12.50 -22.63 14.91
C PHE A 145 -13.40 -23.50 14.03
N VAL A 146 -13.06 -23.74 12.76
CA VAL A 146 -13.82 -24.65 11.87
C VAL A 146 -13.87 -26.08 12.42
N GLU A 147 -12.85 -26.51 13.17
CA GLU A 147 -12.77 -27.83 13.78
C GLU A 147 -13.57 -27.95 15.09
N ILE A 148 -14.08 -26.83 15.62
CA ILE A 148 -14.88 -26.82 16.84
C ILE A 148 -16.37 -26.76 16.43
N PRO A 149 -17.23 -27.67 16.91
CA PRO A 149 -18.67 -27.68 16.60
C PRO A 149 -19.45 -26.55 17.30
N PHE A 150 -18.86 -25.36 17.44
CA PHE A 150 -19.40 -24.19 18.12
C PHE A 150 -20.09 -23.23 17.13
N PHE A 151 -21.01 -23.76 16.31
CA PHE A 151 -21.91 -22.93 15.51
C PHE A 151 -23.01 -22.38 16.42
N PRO A 152 -23.32 -21.06 16.43
CA PRO A 152 -22.87 -19.97 15.56
C PRO A 152 -21.72 -19.09 16.12
N TRP A 153 -21.24 -19.35 17.33
CA TRP A 153 -20.32 -18.45 18.03
C TRP A 153 -18.96 -18.27 17.34
N ALA A 154 -18.43 -19.29 16.66
CA ALA A 154 -17.18 -19.17 15.90
C ALA A 154 -17.21 -18.00 14.89
N ALA A 155 -18.32 -17.85 14.16
CA ALA A 155 -18.50 -16.74 13.23
C ALA A 155 -18.58 -15.39 13.96
N VAL A 156 -19.22 -15.35 15.12
CA VAL A 156 -19.29 -14.15 15.97
C VAL A 156 -17.90 -13.76 16.48
N PHE A 157 -17.07 -14.71 16.92
CA PHE A 157 -15.69 -14.45 17.37
C PHE A 157 -14.81 -13.93 16.24
N ILE A 158 -14.84 -14.58 15.07
CA ILE A 158 -14.08 -14.14 13.89
C ILE A 158 -14.55 -12.75 13.46
N SER A 159 -15.86 -12.48 13.47
CA SER A 159 -16.41 -11.16 13.16
C SER A 159 -15.98 -10.11 14.19
N GLY A 160 -16.03 -10.44 15.49
CA GLY A 160 -15.59 -9.57 16.58
C GLY A 160 -14.10 -9.22 16.53
N LEU A 161 -13.27 -10.12 15.99
CA LEU A 161 -11.83 -9.86 15.80
C LEU A 161 -11.55 -9.07 14.52
N THR A 162 -12.17 -9.45 13.40
CA THR A 162 -11.92 -8.86 12.08
C THR A 162 -12.48 -7.45 11.95
N PHE A 163 -13.70 -7.23 12.44
CA PHE A 163 -14.42 -6.00 12.20
C PHE A 163 -13.71 -4.76 12.78
N PRO A 164 -13.23 -4.74 14.04
CA PRO A 164 -12.46 -3.62 14.57
C PRO A 164 -11.16 -3.38 13.79
N CYS A 165 -10.47 -4.45 13.39
CA CYS A 165 -9.23 -4.34 12.61
C CYS A 165 -9.46 -3.67 11.24
N PHE A 166 -10.51 -4.10 10.52
CA PHE A 166 -10.87 -3.47 9.25
C PHE A 166 -11.37 -2.03 9.44
N THR A 167 -12.05 -1.72 10.55
CA THR A 167 -12.47 -0.34 10.85
C THR A 167 -11.28 0.57 11.07
N LEU A 168 -10.27 0.13 11.82
CA LEU A 168 -9.02 0.89 12.02
C LEU A 168 -8.27 1.07 10.69
N LEU A 169 -8.16 0.02 9.87
CA LEU A 169 -7.51 0.11 8.56
C LEU A 169 -8.25 1.09 7.63
N THR A 170 -9.58 1.07 7.65
CA THR A 170 -10.42 1.98 6.86
C THR A 170 -10.31 3.41 7.35
N ASP A 171 -10.19 3.64 8.66
CA ASP A 171 -9.95 4.96 9.24
C ASP A 171 -8.61 5.54 8.80
N LEU A 172 -7.54 4.73 8.84
CA LEU A 172 -6.22 5.11 8.32
C LEU A 172 -6.28 5.43 6.82
N MET A 173 -7.03 4.64 6.04
CA MET A 173 -7.21 4.87 4.61
C MET A 173 -7.99 6.17 4.33
N LEU A 174 -9.03 6.47 5.11
CA LEU A 174 -9.77 7.72 5.03
C LEU A 174 -8.90 8.92 5.40
N ALA A 175 -8.11 8.80 6.47
CA ALA A 175 -7.14 9.82 6.87
C ALA A 175 -6.12 10.08 5.74
N HIS A 176 -5.63 9.03 5.08
CA HIS A 176 -4.80 9.16 3.88
C HIS A 176 -5.52 9.90 2.75
N CYS A 177 -6.75 9.49 2.40
CA CYS A 177 -7.51 10.14 1.34
C CYS A 177 -7.72 11.64 1.62
N ARG A 178 -7.97 12.03 2.87
CA ARG A 178 -8.09 13.45 3.28
C ARG A 178 -6.76 14.18 3.22
N SER A 179 -5.67 13.50 3.58
CA SER A 179 -4.33 14.08 3.53
C SER A 179 -3.88 14.43 2.10
N ILE A 180 -4.42 13.75 1.07
CA ILE A 180 -4.24 14.12 -0.33
C ILE A 180 -4.82 15.51 -0.60
N ASP A 181 -6.04 15.81 -0.14
CA ASP A 181 -6.65 17.14 -0.31
C ASP A 181 -5.87 18.21 0.45
N THR A 182 -5.38 17.90 1.66
CA THR A 182 -4.49 18.80 2.42
C THR A 182 -3.25 19.15 1.61
N VAL A 183 -2.60 18.16 0.99
CA VAL A 183 -1.40 18.41 0.20
C VAL A 183 -1.69 19.10 -1.12
N GLN A 184 -2.81 18.81 -1.77
CA GLN A 184 -3.25 19.58 -2.93
C GLN A 184 -3.34 21.07 -2.59
N ASN A 185 -3.93 21.41 -1.45
CA ASN A 185 -4.06 22.79 -1.00
C ASN A 185 -2.71 23.41 -0.60
N GLN A 186 -1.86 22.68 0.12
CA GLN A 186 -0.53 23.16 0.51
C GLN A 186 0.36 23.44 -0.70
N VAL A 187 0.39 22.54 -1.69
CA VAL A 187 1.23 22.71 -2.88
C VAL A 187 0.69 23.81 -3.78
N ARG A 188 -0.64 23.97 -3.92
CA ARG A 188 -1.24 25.07 -4.69
C ARG A 188 -0.88 26.45 -4.13
N ARG A 189 -0.74 26.55 -2.81
CA ARG A 189 -0.35 27.77 -2.10
C ARG A 189 1.14 27.84 -1.77
N PHE A 190 1.93 26.90 -2.29
CA PHE A 190 3.35 26.85 -1.98
C PHE A 190 4.03 28.15 -2.43
N ALA A 191 4.72 28.81 -1.51
CA ALA A 191 5.61 29.93 -1.77
C ALA A 191 6.95 29.65 -1.10
N ILE A 192 8.06 30.04 -1.73
CA ILE A 192 9.39 29.83 -1.19
C ILE A 192 9.58 30.63 0.11
N GLU A 193 8.96 31.79 0.22
CA GLU A 193 9.02 32.64 1.42
C GLU A 193 8.47 31.90 2.65
N ASP A 194 7.35 31.19 2.50
CA ASP A 194 6.67 30.43 3.56
C ASP A 194 7.32 29.06 3.85
N SER A 195 8.25 28.63 3.00
CA SER A 195 8.93 27.34 3.17
C SER A 195 9.92 27.38 4.35
N LEU A 196 10.12 26.24 5.00
CA LEU A 196 10.99 26.04 6.14
C LEU A 196 12.34 25.51 5.70
N CYS A 197 13.40 26.04 6.32
CA CYS A 197 14.75 25.50 6.29
C CYS A 197 15.15 25.12 7.72
N TYR A 198 15.76 23.95 7.91
CA TYR A 198 16.19 23.48 9.24
C TYR A 198 17.12 24.48 9.93
N CYS A 199 18.05 25.07 9.17
CA CYS A 199 18.96 26.08 9.69
C CYS A 199 18.23 27.29 10.27
N CYS A 200 17.13 27.73 9.64
CA CYS A 200 16.36 28.89 10.09
C CYS A 200 15.48 28.56 11.31
N SER A 201 14.92 27.34 11.37
CA SER A 201 14.06 26.94 12.50
C SER A 201 14.83 26.71 13.80
N CYS A 202 16.16 26.51 13.72
CA CYS A 202 17.05 26.40 14.88
C CYS A 202 17.81 27.70 15.17
N GLY A 203 17.44 28.82 14.54
CA GLY A 203 18.11 30.11 14.78
C GLY A 203 19.57 30.12 14.33
N HIS A 204 19.93 29.33 13.31
CA HIS A 204 21.30 29.18 12.80
C HIS A 204 22.31 28.67 13.84
N VAL A 205 21.85 27.90 14.84
CA VAL A 205 22.71 27.23 15.82
C VAL A 205 22.40 25.74 15.84
N ASP A 206 23.44 24.91 15.76
CA ASP A 206 23.30 23.46 15.91
C ASP A 206 22.95 23.14 17.36
N LYS A 207 21.77 22.54 17.57
CA LYS A 207 21.25 22.20 18.90
C LYS A 207 22.12 21.20 19.67
N ARG A 208 22.96 20.42 18.98
CA ARG A 208 23.81 19.40 19.60
C ARG A 208 25.20 19.94 19.93
N THR A 209 25.77 20.75 19.03
CA THR A 209 27.16 21.23 19.16
C THR A 209 27.25 22.67 19.70
N GLY A 210 26.17 23.44 19.62
CA GLY A 210 26.13 24.85 20.00
C GLY A 210 26.85 25.78 19.02
N VAL A 211 27.34 25.26 17.89
CA VAL A 211 28.10 26.02 16.90
C VAL A 211 27.15 26.69 15.90
N GLU A 212 27.49 27.88 15.44
CA GLU A 212 26.77 28.56 14.37
C GLU A 212 26.81 27.76 13.06
N MET A 213 25.68 27.66 12.38
CA MET A 213 25.55 26.97 11.10
C MET A 213 25.17 27.92 9.97
N ASN A 214 25.75 27.68 8.80
CA ASN A 214 25.44 28.42 7.60
C ASN A 214 23.97 28.23 7.18
N CYS A 215 23.40 29.29 6.61
CA CYS A 215 22.04 29.28 6.10
C CYS A 215 21.95 28.54 4.77
N ASP A 216 21.26 27.41 4.74
CA ASP A 216 21.06 26.59 3.53
C ASP A 216 20.10 27.25 2.52
N ARG A 217 19.28 28.22 2.95
CA ARG A 217 18.32 28.90 2.06
C ARG A 217 19.01 29.63 0.92
N LYS A 218 20.11 30.35 1.18
CA LYS A 218 20.79 31.17 0.17
C LYS A 218 21.38 30.31 -0.97
N PRO A 219 22.14 29.23 -0.69
CA PRO A 219 22.59 28.31 -1.73
C PRO A 219 21.45 27.70 -2.54
N ILE A 220 20.36 27.25 -1.88
CA ILE A 220 19.23 26.64 -2.57
C ILE A 220 18.56 27.66 -3.50
N LEU A 221 18.35 28.90 -3.06
CA LEU A 221 17.80 29.96 -3.91
C LEU A 221 18.68 30.21 -5.14
N HIS A 222 20.00 30.24 -4.96
CA HIS A 222 20.92 30.38 -6.07
C HIS A 222 20.80 29.21 -7.08
N CYS A 223 20.72 27.97 -6.59
CA CYS A 223 20.47 26.81 -7.44
C CYS A 223 19.10 26.87 -8.14
N ILE A 224 18.06 27.35 -7.45
CA ILE A 224 16.73 27.53 -8.02
C ILE A 224 16.80 28.53 -9.18
N THR A 225 17.38 29.70 -8.98
CA THR A 225 17.55 30.70 -10.05
C THR A 225 18.40 30.15 -11.19
N ALA A 226 19.47 29.41 -10.90
CA ALA A 226 20.34 28.83 -11.92
C ALA A 226 19.65 27.73 -12.76
N TRP A 227 18.80 26.90 -12.15
CA TRP A 227 18.20 25.74 -12.83
C TRP A 227 16.83 26.03 -13.43
N PHE A 228 16.04 26.89 -12.78
CA PHE A 228 14.67 27.22 -13.18
C PHE A 228 14.55 28.64 -13.76
N GLY A 229 15.63 29.42 -13.78
CA GLY A 229 15.67 30.79 -14.29
C GLY A 229 15.16 31.83 -13.28
N SER A 230 14.10 31.53 -12.53
CA SER A 230 13.59 32.41 -11.48
C SER A 230 12.87 31.65 -10.36
N VAL A 231 12.64 32.33 -9.24
CA VAL A 231 11.89 31.84 -8.08
C VAL A 231 10.43 31.59 -8.47
N GLU A 232 9.83 32.50 -9.23
CA GLU A 232 8.45 32.44 -9.70
C GLU A 232 8.22 31.28 -10.68
N HIS A 233 9.18 31.04 -11.58
CA HIS A 233 9.12 29.89 -12.47
C HIS A 233 9.19 28.58 -11.70
N PHE A 234 10.06 28.50 -10.69
CA PHE A 234 10.12 27.33 -9.81
C PHE A 234 8.80 27.08 -9.06
N GLU A 235 8.21 28.12 -8.46
CA GLU A 235 6.91 27.99 -7.78
C GLU A 235 5.81 27.53 -8.74
N THR A 236 5.82 28.02 -9.98
CA THR A 236 4.89 27.58 -11.03
C THR A 236 5.08 26.09 -11.37
N VAL A 237 6.32 25.63 -11.51
CA VAL A 237 6.65 24.21 -11.70
C VAL A 237 6.18 23.36 -10.52
N VAL A 238 6.32 23.86 -9.29
CA VAL A 238 5.84 23.21 -8.07
C VAL A 238 4.32 23.10 -8.05
N ARG A 239 3.62 24.22 -8.28
CA ARG A 239 2.15 24.29 -8.27
C ARG A 239 1.51 23.47 -9.40
N GLY A 240 2.22 23.26 -10.52
CA GLY A 240 1.74 22.48 -11.66
C GLY A 240 2.27 21.04 -11.70
N LYS A 241 3.51 20.89 -12.20
CA LYS A 241 4.11 19.58 -12.54
C LYS A 241 4.32 18.72 -11.30
N VAL A 242 4.86 19.29 -10.22
CA VAL A 242 5.12 18.56 -8.97
C VAL A 242 3.79 18.15 -8.33
N LEU A 243 2.83 19.06 -8.23
CA LEU A 243 1.48 18.76 -7.73
C LEU A 243 0.86 17.57 -8.45
N THR A 244 0.87 17.59 -9.78
CA THR A 244 0.26 16.55 -10.61
C THR A 244 0.92 15.19 -10.37
N ALA A 245 2.25 15.16 -10.38
CA ALA A 245 3.01 13.94 -10.11
C ALA A 245 2.74 13.41 -8.69
N LEU A 246 2.74 14.29 -7.69
CA LEU A 246 2.54 13.93 -6.28
C LEU A 246 1.15 13.36 -6.03
N VAL A 247 0.09 14.04 -6.50
CA VAL A 247 -1.30 13.58 -6.34
C VAL A 247 -1.51 12.26 -7.04
N HIS A 248 -0.99 12.11 -8.27
CA HIS A 248 -1.10 10.86 -9.00
C HIS A 248 -0.47 9.69 -8.25
N GLN A 249 0.74 9.89 -7.70
CA GLN A 249 1.43 8.87 -6.92
C GLN A 249 0.69 8.53 -5.62
N LEU A 250 0.23 9.54 -4.87
CA LEU A 250 -0.48 9.35 -3.60
C LEU A 250 -1.85 8.70 -3.76
N ALA A 251 -2.58 9.02 -4.83
CA ALA A 251 -3.91 8.45 -5.09
C ALA A 251 -3.82 7.04 -5.67
N ASN A 252 -2.91 6.78 -6.61
CA ASN A 252 -2.98 5.58 -7.45
C ASN A 252 -1.92 4.53 -7.14
N ASN A 253 -0.74 4.92 -6.65
CA ASN A 253 0.36 3.99 -6.44
C ASN A 253 0.47 3.51 -4.98
N VAL A 254 -0.14 4.21 -4.03
CA VAL A 254 -0.15 3.81 -2.62
C VAL A 254 -0.89 2.48 -2.43
N PHE A 255 -2.12 2.40 -2.94
CA PHE A 255 -2.99 1.22 -2.87
C PHE A 255 -3.22 0.61 -4.26
N SER A 256 -2.14 0.27 -4.95
CA SER A 256 -2.24 -0.44 -6.23
C SER A 256 -2.79 -1.86 -6.03
N TYR A 257 -3.47 -2.37 -7.06
CA TYR A 257 -4.00 -3.74 -7.06
C TYR A 257 -2.91 -4.78 -6.70
N GLN A 258 -1.69 -4.62 -7.24
CA GLN A 258 -0.57 -5.52 -6.93
C GLN A 258 -0.23 -5.54 -5.44
N ARG A 259 -0.21 -4.38 -4.77
CA ARG A 259 0.03 -4.30 -3.33
C ARG A 259 -1.10 -4.96 -2.54
N LEU A 260 -2.35 -4.79 -2.97
CA LEU A 260 -3.50 -5.45 -2.34
C LEU A 260 -3.39 -6.99 -2.46
N VAL A 261 -3.04 -7.50 -3.64
CA VAL A 261 -2.79 -8.93 -3.83
C VAL A 261 -1.67 -9.42 -2.91
N TYR A 262 -0.56 -8.67 -2.77
CA TYR A 262 0.49 -9.04 -1.82
C TYR A 262 0.02 -9.03 -0.36
N ALA A 263 -0.80 -8.05 0.04
CA ALA A 263 -1.39 -7.97 1.38
C ALA A 263 -2.40 -9.09 1.66
N LEU A 264 -2.92 -9.75 0.63
CA LEU A 264 -3.91 -10.82 0.75
C LEU A 264 -3.29 -12.21 0.64
N CYS A 265 -1.96 -12.32 0.60
CA CYS A 265 -1.30 -13.62 0.46
C CYS A 265 -1.62 -14.67 1.54
N PRO A 266 -2.01 -14.34 2.80
CA PRO A 266 -2.48 -15.36 3.74
C PRO A 266 -3.74 -16.10 3.27
N VAL A 267 -4.57 -15.48 2.43
CA VAL A 267 -5.76 -16.11 1.86
C VAL A 267 -5.37 -17.27 0.96
N ILE A 268 -4.34 -17.12 0.12
CA ILE A 268 -3.92 -18.24 -0.72
C ILE A 268 -3.28 -19.35 0.11
N TRP A 269 -2.61 -19.04 1.22
CA TRP A 269 -2.08 -20.06 2.13
C TRP A 269 -3.19 -20.83 2.83
N LEU A 270 -4.28 -20.16 3.22
CA LEU A 270 -5.50 -20.80 3.73
C LEU A 270 -6.05 -21.84 2.73
N TYR A 271 -6.20 -21.47 1.46
CA TYR A 271 -6.67 -22.41 0.45
C TYR A 271 -5.69 -23.58 0.25
N MET A 272 -4.38 -23.34 0.31
CA MET A 272 -3.38 -24.42 0.27
C MET A 272 -3.53 -25.37 1.47
N ASP A 273 -3.80 -24.85 2.68
CA ASP A 273 -4.08 -25.69 3.84
C ASP A 273 -5.33 -26.56 3.62
N LEU A 274 -6.41 -26.02 3.06
CA LEU A 274 -7.61 -26.79 2.72
C LEU A 274 -7.33 -27.87 1.66
N MET A 275 -6.42 -27.59 0.72
CA MET A 275 -5.99 -28.56 -0.29
C MET A 275 -5.18 -29.71 0.30
N THR A 276 -4.53 -29.57 1.46
CA THR A 276 -3.72 -30.67 2.03
C THR A 276 -4.56 -31.93 2.32
N SER A 277 -5.85 -31.77 2.60
CA SER A 277 -6.78 -32.84 2.94
C SER A 277 -7.82 -33.18 1.89
N ALA A 278 -7.72 -32.56 0.71
CA ALA A 278 -8.67 -32.86 -0.36
C ALA A 278 -8.49 -34.33 -0.80
N PRO A 279 -9.57 -35.14 -0.80
CA PRO A 279 -9.52 -36.59 -0.97
C PRO A 279 -9.10 -37.00 -2.39
N ASP A 280 -9.47 -36.21 -3.38
CA ASP A 280 -9.22 -36.44 -4.80
C ASP A 280 -8.68 -35.18 -5.48
N TRP A 281 -8.35 -35.30 -6.76
CA TRP A 281 -7.85 -34.19 -7.57
C TRP A 281 -8.96 -33.21 -7.96
N GLU A 282 -10.22 -33.66 -8.01
CA GLU A 282 -11.37 -32.82 -8.35
C GLU A 282 -11.57 -31.72 -7.31
N VAL A 283 -11.56 -32.08 -6.02
CA VAL A 283 -11.66 -31.11 -4.92
C VAL A 283 -10.46 -30.14 -4.91
N VAL A 284 -9.26 -30.60 -5.31
CA VAL A 284 -8.08 -29.71 -5.44
C VAL A 284 -8.29 -28.68 -6.54
N VAL A 285 -8.83 -29.08 -7.69
CA VAL A 285 -9.14 -28.18 -8.80
C VAL A 285 -10.21 -27.17 -8.37
N GLU A 286 -11.26 -27.63 -7.70
CA GLU A 286 -12.32 -26.76 -7.16
C GLU A 286 -11.75 -25.70 -6.20
N LEU A 287 -10.98 -26.13 -5.19
CA LEU A 287 -10.33 -25.23 -4.25
C LEU A 287 -9.35 -24.27 -4.93
N SER A 288 -8.67 -24.71 -6.00
CA SER A 288 -7.74 -23.86 -6.75
C SER A 288 -8.46 -22.76 -7.51
N LEU A 289 -9.58 -23.09 -8.16
CA LEU A 289 -10.42 -22.11 -8.84
C LEU A 289 -11.03 -21.11 -7.86
N SER A 290 -11.51 -21.58 -6.70
CA SER A 290 -11.99 -20.71 -5.62
C SER A 290 -10.86 -19.83 -5.10
N ALA A 291 -9.66 -20.38 -4.85
CA ALA A 291 -8.50 -19.61 -4.41
C ALA A 291 -8.18 -18.48 -5.38
N CYS A 292 -8.04 -18.79 -6.68
CA CYS A 292 -7.80 -17.78 -7.72
C CYS A 292 -8.90 -16.71 -7.74
N SER A 293 -10.16 -17.11 -7.65
CA SER A 293 -11.30 -16.19 -7.66
C SER A 293 -11.27 -15.22 -6.48
N TYR A 294 -11.10 -15.73 -5.25
CA TYR A 294 -11.14 -14.88 -4.05
C TYR A 294 -9.86 -14.06 -3.85
N TYR A 295 -8.69 -14.69 -4.01
CA TYR A 295 -7.39 -14.06 -3.77
C TYR A 295 -7.04 -13.01 -4.83
N LEU A 296 -7.22 -13.33 -6.11
CA LEU A 296 -6.88 -12.40 -7.19
C LEU A 296 -8.05 -11.48 -7.50
N MET A 297 -9.28 -11.97 -7.58
CA MET A 297 -10.35 -11.15 -8.16
C MET A 297 -11.19 -10.46 -7.08
N VAL A 298 -11.89 -11.22 -6.24
CA VAL A 298 -12.92 -10.67 -5.34
C VAL A 298 -12.34 -9.76 -4.28
N LEU A 299 -11.38 -10.22 -3.47
CA LEU A 299 -10.90 -9.45 -2.32
C LEU A 299 -10.17 -8.16 -2.72
N PRO A 300 -9.23 -8.16 -3.71
CA PRO A 300 -8.64 -6.90 -4.18
C PRO A 300 -9.67 -5.95 -4.78
N SER A 301 -10.66 -6.46 -5.52
CA SER A 301 -11.73 -5.64 -6.11
C SER A 301 -12.60 -4.98 -5.04
N LEU A 302 -12.95 -5.71 -3.99
CA LEU A 302 -13.69 -5.16 -2.85
C LEU A 302 -12.89 -4.10 -2.11
N ALA A 303 -11.59 -4.33 -1.88
CA ALA A 303 -10.72 -3.34 -1.27
C ALA A 303 -10.62 -2.06 -2.12
N LEU A 304 -10.51 -2.19 -3.46
CA LEU A 304 -10.53 -1.05 -4.38
C LEU A 304 -11.89 -0.33 -4.39
N LEU A 305 -13.00 -1.05 -4.29
CA LEU A 305 -14.34 -0.46 -4.17
C LEU A 305 -14.44 0.38 -2.89
N VAL A 306 -14.03 -0.17 -1.76
CA VAL A 306 -14.02 0.53 -0.47
C VAL A 306 -13.09 1.74 -0.51
N LEU A 307 -11.90 1.63 -1.12
CA LEU A 307 -10.99 2.75 -1.36
C LEU A 307 -11.61 3.85 -2.22
N ARG A 308 -12.31 3.49 -3.31
CA ARG A 308 -13.03 4.45 -4.16
C ARG A 308 -14.14 5.18 -3.40
N LEU A 309 -14.88 4.46 -2.57
CA LEU A 309 -15.90 5.05 -1.70
C LEU A 309 -15.27 5.97 -0.66
N ALA A 310 -14.21 5.54 0.01
CA ALA A 310 -13.45 6.35 0.96
C ALA A 310 -12.91 7.63 0.30
N TYR A 311 -12.36 7.52 -0.90
CA TYR A 311 -11.87 8.65 -1.67
C TYR A 311 -13.01 9.61 -2.05
N ARG A 312 -14.21 9.14 -2.38
CA ARG A 312 -15.37 10.02 -2.63
C ARG A 312 -15.87 10.69 -1.35
N LEU A 313 -15.89 9.96 -0.24
CA LEU A 313 -16.36 10.44 1.06
C LEU A 313 -15.32 11.30 1.79
N ARG A 314 -14.10 11.45 1.25
CA ARG A 314 -13.05 12.28 1.86
C ARG A 314 -13.47 13.73 2.11
N LYS A 315 -14.28 14.29 1.20
CA LYS A 315 -14.82 15.67 1.28
C LYS A 315 -15.90 15.81 2.35
N VAL A 316 -16.49 14.69 2.79
CA VAL A 316 -17.44 14.68 3.90
C VAL A 316 -16.64 14.73 5.20
N ALA A 317 -16.38 15.95 5.66
CA ALA A 317 -15.74 16.22 6.93
C ALA A 317 -16.80 16.48 7.99
N PHE A 318 -16.94 15.54 8.92
CA PHE A 318 -17.70 15.76 10.14
C PHE A 318 -16.74 16.16 11.27
N PRO A 319 -17.05 17.21 12.05
CA PRO A 319 -16.25 17.53 13.22
C PRO A 319 -16.37 16.41 14.26
N GLY A 320 -15.25 15.82 14.65
CA GLY A 320 -15.16 14.86 15.75
C GLY A 320 -14.74 13.44 15.35
N TRP A 321 -14.09 12.76 16.29
CA TRP A 321 -13.60 11.39 16.12
C TRP A 321 -14.73 10.37 15.92
N CYS A 322 -15.86 10.54 16.62
CA CYS A 322 -17.00 9.61 16.52
C CYS A 322 -17.59 9.53 15.12
N CYS A 323 -17.72 10.66 14.42
CA CYS A 323 -18.25 10.67 13.06
C CYS A 323 -17.31 10.01 12.06
N ASN A 324 -15.99 10.14 12.26
CA ASN A 324 -15.00 9.42 11.45
C ASN A 324 -15.09 7.92 11.69
N LEU A 325 -15.20 7.50 12.95
CA LEU A 325 -15.37 6.10 13.30
C LEU A 325 -16.66 5.50 12.71
N LEU A 326 -17.76 6.25 12.74
CA LEU A 326 -19.03 5.85 12.12
C LEU A 326 -18.90 5.71 10.60
N LEU A 327 -18.22 6.65 9.94
CA LEU A 327 -17.95 6.59 8.50
C LEU A 327 -17.09 5.37 8.14
N SER A 328 -16.00 5.14 8.88
CA SER A 328 -15.12 3.99 8.72
C SER A 328 -15.89 2.68 8.94
N THR A 329 -16.71 2.61 9.98
CA THR A 329 -17.57 1.46 10.28
C THR A 329 -18.58 1.20 9.16
N GLY A 330 -19.21 2.25 8.62
CA GLY A 330 -20.13 2.14 7.49
C GLY A 330 -19.46 1.61 6.23
N LEU A 331 -18.24 2.08 5.92
CA LEU A 331 -17.45 1.56 4.81
C LEU A 331 -17.08 0.09 4.96
N VAL A 332 -16.69 -0.35 6.17
CA VAL A 332 -16.45 -1.77 6.47
C VAL A 332 -17.73 -2.58 6.30
N ALA A 333 -18.86 -2.09 6.79
CA ALA A 333 -20.15 -2.75 6.64
C ALA A 333 -20.56 -2.91 5.16
N VAL A 334 -20.31 -1.90 4.32
CA VAL A 334 -20.51 -1.99 2.86
C VAL A 334 -19.62 -3.06 2.24
N GLY A 335 -18.33 -3.07 2.58
CA GLY A 335 -17.38 -4.09 2.11
C GLY A 335 -17.77 -5.51 2.54
N ALA A 336 -18.15 -5.68 3.81
CA ALA A 336 -18.59 -6.96 4.36
C ALA A 336 -19.90 -7.45 3.73
N THR A 337 -20.86 -6.55 3.50
CA THR A 337 -22.11 -6.86 2.81
C THR A 337 -21.85 -7.29 1.37
N ALA A 338 -21.01 -6.57 0.65
CA ALA A 338 -20.62 -6.93 -0.72
C ALA A 338 -19.91 -8.29 -0.77
N PHE A 339 -19.01 -8.57 0.18
CA PHE A 339 -18.38 -9.89 0.32
C PHE A 339 -19.42 -10.99 0.58
N ALA A 340 -20.34 -10.78 1.52
CA ALA A 340 -21.39 -11.75 1.84
C ALA A 340 -22.31 -12.04 0.64
N ILE A 341 -22.62 -11.03 -0.18
CA ILE A 341 -23.35 -11.20 -1.44
C ILE A 341 -22.55 -12.05 -2.42
N CYS A 342 -21.28 -11.73 -2.67
CA CYS A 342 -20.41 -12.51 -3.56
C CYS A 342 -20.30 -13.98 -3.10
N PHE A 343 -20.11 -14.19 -1.80
CA PHE A 343 -20.04 -15.53 -1.20
C PHE A 343 -21.36 -16.30 -1.36
N SER A 344 -22.49 -15.65 -1.09
CA SER A 344 -23.82 -16.26 -1.23
C SER A 344 -24.12 -16.64 -2.69
N VAL A 345 -23.80 -15.77 -3.64
CA VAL A 345 -23.95 -16.06 -5.08
C VAL A 345 -23.07 -17.24 -5.47
N SER A 346 -21.81 -17.28 -5.03
CA SER A 346 -20.90 -18.39 -5.28
C SER A 346 -21.45 -19.71 -4.71
N ALA A 347 -22.00 -19.70 -3.51
CA ALA A 347 -22.57 -20.88 -2.87
C ALA A 347 -23.85 -21.38 -3.59
N ILE A 348 -24.72 -20.47 -4.02
CA ILE A 348 -25.92 -20.79 -4.80
C ILE A 348 -25.53 -21.43 -6.14
N LEU A 349 -24.58 -20.81 -6.86
CA LEU A 349 -24.08 -21.34 -8.13
C LEU A 349 -23.44 -22.72 -7.95
N ALA A 350 -22.64 -22.90 -6.90
CA ALA A 350 -22.04 -24.19 -6.57
C ALA A 350 -23.12 -25.26 -6.30
N GLY A 351 -24.18 -24.91 -5.57
CA GLY A 351 -25.32 -25.80 -5.32
C GLY A 351 -26.09 -26.18 -6.59
N LEU A 352 -26.32 -25.23 -7.49
CA LEU A 352 -26.97 -25.49 -8.78
C LEU A 352 -26.10 -26.35 -9.70
N SER A 353 -24.80 -26.05 -9.76
CA SER A 353 -23.83 -26.82 -10.56
C SER A 353 -23.74 -28.26 -10.07
N ASN A 354 -23.72 -28.49 -8.76
CA ASN A 354 -23.70 -29.84 -8.21
C ASN A 354 -24.96 -30.63 -8.58
N ARG A 355 -26.14 -29.99 -8.56
CA ARG A 355 -27.40 -30.64 -8.96
C ARG A 355 -27.43 -31.04 -10.44
N HIS A 356 -26.83 -30.23 -11.32
CA HIS A 356 -26.89 -30.47 -12.77
C HIS A 356 -25.73 -31.28 -13.32
N PHE A 357 -24.52 -31.04 -12.83
CA PHE A 357 -23.27 -31.58 -13.36
C PHE A 357 -22.56 -32.53 -12.38
N GLN A 358 -23.09 -32.72 -11.17
CA GLN A 358 -22.44 -33.50 -10.09
C GLN A 358 -21.01 -33.01 -9.76
N SER A 359 -20.73 -31.73 -10.05
CA SER A 359 -19.43 -31.09 -9.82
C SER A 359 -19.61 -29.60 -9.53
N HIS A 360 -18.73 -29.01 -8.71
CA HIS A 360 -18.69 -27.56 -8.48
C HIS A 360 -17.75 -26.82 -9.44
N ILE A 361 -16.97 -27.55 -10.26
CA ILE A 361 -16.01 -26.98 -11.21
C ILE A 361 -16.67 -25.96 -12.17
N PRO A 362 -17.81 -26.25 -12.83
CA PRO A 362 -18.44 -25.28 -13.73
C PRO A 362 -18.84 -23.98 -13.03
N ALA A 363 -19.39 -24.07 -11.82
CA ALA A 363 -19.72 -22.89 -11.02
C ALA A 363 -18.49 -22.06 -10.65
N ASN A 364 -17.44 -22.70 -10.15
CA ASN A 364 -16.21 -22.00 -9.78
C ASN A 364 -15.52 -21.36 -11.00
N ALA A 365 -15.53 -22.02 -12.15
CA ALA A 365 -15.03 -21.45 -13.40
C ALA A 365 -15.86 -20.24 -13.87
N ALA A 366 -17.19 -20.31 -13.76
CA ALA A 366 -18.08 -19.18 -14.08
C ALA A 366 -17.84 -17.99 -13.14
N VAL A 367 -17.72 -18.23 -11.83
CA VAL A 367 -17.39 -17.19 -10.84
C VAL A 367 -16.04 -16.56 -11.16
N LEU A 368 -15.01 -17.35 -11.47
CA LEU A 368 -13.69 -16.83 -11.86
C LEU A 368 -13.78 -15.94 -13.10
N ALA A 369 -14.50 -16.37 -14.14
CA ALA A 369 -14.66 -15.61 -15.36
C ALA A 369 -15.36 -14.26 -15.12
N VAL A 370 -16.48 -14.27 -14.41
CA VAL A 370 -17.25 -13.04 -14.10
C VAL A 370 -16.43 -12.10 -13.21
N THR A 371 -15.81 -12.62 -12.16
CA THR A 371 -15.00 -11.81 -11.24
C THR A 371 -13.76 -11.24 -11.90
N THR A 372 -13.18 -11.94 -12.90
CA THR A 372 -12.09 -11.41 -13.72
C THR A 372 -12.53 -10.19 -14.52
N VAL A 373 -13.70 -10.22 -15.16
CA VAL A 373 -14.23 -9.05 -15.88
C VAL A 373 -14.45 -7.88 -14.93
N VAL A 374 -15.05 -8.12 -13.75
CA VAL A 374 -15.24 -7.09 -12.72
C VAL A 374 -13.90 -6.52 -12.25
N ALA A 375 -12.91 -7.38 -11.99
CA ALA A 375 -11.58 -6.97 -11.58
C ALA A 375 -10.89 -6.11 -12.65
N LEU A 376 -11.03 -6.44 -13.94
CA LEU A 376 -10.48 -5.64 -15.04
C LEU A 376 -11.15 -4.25 -15.15
N LEU A 377 -12.45 -4.16 -14.89
CA LEU A 377 -13.18 -2.89 -14.86
C LEU A 377 -12.77 -2.03 -13.64
N LEU A 378 -12.54 -2.67 -12.50
CA LEU A 378 -12.11 -2.01 -11.26
C LEU A 378 -10.59 -1.78 -11.20
N TRP A 379 -9.82 -2.40 -12.07
CA TRP A 379 -8.35 -2.28 -12.13
C TRP A 379 -7.89 -0.84 -12.31
N ARG A 380 -8.70 -0.03 -13.02
CA ARG A 380 -8.35 1.35 -13.32
C ARG A 380 -8.24 2.19 -12.03
N CYS A 381 -7.29 3.11 -12.07
CA CYS A 381 -6.94 4.04 -11.00
C CYS A 381 -8.12 4.88 -10.48
N LEU A 382 -7.97 5.48 -9.29
CA LEU A 382 -8.93 6.46 -8.78
C LEU A 382 -9.08 7.58 -9.83
N PRO A 383 -10.30 8.02 -10.16
CA PRO A 383 -10.48 9.22 -10.97
C PRO A 383 -9.97 10.39 -10.14
N VAL A 384 -8.72 10.77 -10.35
CA VAL A 384 -8.19 12.02 -9.82
C VAL A 384 -8.91 13.10 -10.63
N ASP A 385 -9.68 13.94 -9.93
CA ASP A 385 -10.34 15.11 -10.54
C ASP A 385 -9.31 15.79 -11.44
N ALA A 386 -9.67 16.07 -12.71
CA ALA A 386 -8.78 16.73 -13.65
C ALA A 386 -8.23 17.98 -12.95
N ILE A 387 -6.92 17.99 -12.68
CA ILE A 387 -6.28 19.10 -12.00
C ILE A 387 -6.33 20.23 -13.02
N SER A 388 -7.30 21.14 -12.85
CA SER A 388 -7.32 22.39 -13.59
C SER A 388 -6.00 23.08 -13.28
N THR A 389 -5.12 23.16 -14.27
CA THR A 389 -3.98 24.07 -14.22
C THR A 389 -4.58 25.47 -14.08
N PRO A 390 -4.23 26.24 -13.04
CA PRO A 390 -4.51 27.66 -13.09
C PRO A 390 -3.73 28.21 -14.28
N ASP A 391 -4.47 28.77 -15.25
CA ASP A 391 -3.93 29.54 -16.37
C ASP A 391 -3.16 30.78 -15.86
#